data_AF-H0H2R8-F1
#
_entry.id   AF-H0H2R8-F1
#
_cell.length_a   1.000
_cell.length_b   1.000
_cell.length_c   1.000
_cell.angle_alpha   90.00
_cell.angle_beta   90.00
_cell.angle_gamma   90.00
#
_symmetry.space_group_name_H-M   'P 1'
#
loop_
_entity.id
_entity.type
_entity.pdbx_description
1 polymer ?
#
loop_
_entity_poly.entity_id
_entity_poly.type
_entity_poly.pdbx_seq_one_letter_code
_entity_poly.pdbx_strand_id
1 'polypeptide(L)'
;MEMSVAPWYIKQRDRDLLGKFKFIQNQEDGRLREATNGTANSRWSLGVSIEPHNDARNRYVNIMPYERNRVHLKTLSGNDYINASYVKVDVPGQSIEPGYYIATQGPTRKTWGQFWQMCYHNCPLENIVIVMVTPLVEYNREKCYQYWPRGGPDDTVRLAPQWQSPDGPNDMTQFPSDLKIEFLSVHKVEDYYSVTDIRLTPVDPSVGPVKTVHHFYFDLWKDMNKPEEVVPIMELCAHSHSLNSRGNPIIVHCSAGVGRTGTFIALDHLMHDTLDFKEVTQHLRRLVEPSEKYTRDLIEQIVLQLRSQRMKMVQTKDQFLFVYHAAKYLNSLPVKQQKTT
;
A
#
# COMPACT_ATOMS: atom_id res chain seq x y z
N MET A 1 -38.88 0.46 12.02
CA MET A 1 -37.79 0.88 11.12
C MET A 1 -36.55 1.03 11.99
N GLU A 2 -35.87 -0.08 12.29
CA GLU A 2 -34.69 -0.05 13.16
C GLU A 2 -33.57 0.69 12.42
N MET A 3 -33.23 1.87 12.92
CA MET A 3 -32.08 2.62 12.45
C MET A 3 -30.84 1.80 12.76
N SER A 4 -30.16 1.35 11.70
CA SER A 4 -28.89 0.68 11.84
C SER A 4 -27.93 1.51 12.71
N VAL A 5 -27.37 0.92 13.77
CA VAL A 5 -26.46 1.64 14.66
C VAL A 5 -25.13 1.81 13.93
N ALA A 6 -24.90 2.96 13.31
CA ALA A 6 -23.58 3.27 12.76
C ALA A 6 -22.57 3.49 13.91
N PRO A 7 -21.30 3.08 13.77
CA PRO A 7 -20.28 3.35 14.77
C PRO A 7 -20.19 4.83 15.13
N TRP A 8 -19.94 5.15 16.40
CA TRP A 8 -19.94 6.55 16.86
C TRP A 8 -18.87 7.39 16.17
N TYR A 9 -17.71 6.79 15.88
CA TYR A 9 -16.54 7.52 15.37
C TYR A 9 -16.75 8.03 13.95
N ILE A 10 -17.58 7.37 13.13
CA ILE A 10 -17.92 7.89 11.80
C ILE A 10 -18.99 8.99 11.83
N LYS A 11 -19.56 9.34 12.99
CA LYS A 11 -20.55 10.44 13.11
C LYS A 11 -19.94 11.77 13.56
N GLN A 12 -18.63 11.80 13.79
CA GLN A 12 -17.92 13.00 14.26
C GLN A 12 -17.94 14.11 13.20
N ARG A 13 -17.91 15.37 13.66
CA ARG A 13 -17.81 16.54 12.80
C ARG A 13 -16.38 16.71 12.29
N ASP A 14 -16.23 17.25 11.09
CA ASP A 14 -14.92 17.47 10.46
C ASP A 14 -13.97 18.27 11.36
N ARG A 15 -14.47 19.28 12.08
CA ARG A 15 -13.66 20.05 13.04
C ARG A 15 -13.00 19.16 14.10
N ASP A 16 -13.72 18.18 14.63
CA ASP A 16 -13.24 17.27 15.67
C ASP A 16 -12.22 16.28 15.07
N LEU A 17 -12.51 15.77 13.86
CA LEU A 17 -11.60 14.92 13.09
C LEU A 17 -10.27 15.62 12.74
N LEU A 18 -10.31 16.91 12.38
CA LEU A 18 -9.11 17.71 12.14
C LEU A 18 -8.27 17.89 13.41
N GLY A 19 -8.91 17.93 14.59
CA GLY A 19 -8.22 17.89 15.87
C GLY A 19 -7.43 16.60 16.07
N LYS A 20 -8.03 15.46 15.72
CA LYS A 20 -7.35 14.14 15.75
C LYS A 20 -6.19 14.05 14.77
N PHE A 21 -6.39 14.53 13.55
CA PHE A 21 -5.31 14.57 12.57
C PHE A 21 -4.11 15.38 13.08
N LYS A 22 -4.35 16.54 13.72
CA LYS A 22 -3.29 17.33 14.36
C LYS A 22 -2.61 16.57 15.50
N PHE A 23 -3.36 15.84 16.31
CA PHE A 23 -2.79 14.98 17.36
C PHE A 23 -1.87 13.90 16.77
N ILE A 24 -2.32 13.19 15.73
CA ILE A 24 -1.52 12.19 15.01
C ILE A 24 -0.23 12.81 14.45
N GLN A 25 -0.32 14.01 13.85
CA GLN A 25 0.84 14.75 13.34
C GLN A 25 1.82 15.09 14.47
N ASN A 26 1.35 15.60 15.60
CA ASN A 26 2.22 15.93 16.73
C ASN A 26 2.97 14.69 17.27
N GLN A 27 2.30 13.54 17.33
CA GLN A 27 2.93 12.26 17.73
C GLN A 27 4.00 11.83 16.71
N GLU A 28 3.71 11.97 15.42
CA GLU A 28 4.68 11.70 14.36
C GLU A 28 5.89 12.63 14.42
N ASP A 29 5.69 13.94 14.59
CA ASP A 29 6.80 14.89 14.68
C ASP A 29 7.74 14.55 15.84
N GLY A 30 7.22 14.03 16.95
CA GLY A 30 8.02 13.48 18.03
C GLY A 30 8.92 12.32 17.59
N ARG A 31 8.35 11.35 16.88
CA ARG A 31 9.10 10.19 16.33
C ARG A 31 10.14 10.61 15.30
N LEU A 32 9.80 11.56 14.43
CA LEU A 32 10.72 12.05 13.40
C LEU A 32 11.89 12.83 14.00
N ARG A 33 11.66 13.64 15.03
CA ARG A 33 12.75 14.28 15.78
C ARG A 33 13.68 13.25 16.43
N GLU A 34 13.11 12.21 17.03
CA GLU A 34 13.91 11.12 17.62
C GLU A 34 14.76 10.41 16.55
N ALA A 35 14.16 10.11 15.40
CA ALA A 35 14.81 9.48 14.25
C ALA A 35 15.98 10.32 13.68
N THR A 36 15.82 11.65 13.59
CA THR A 36 16.84 12.53 13.01
C THR A 36 17.99 12.86 13.97
N ASN A 37 17.76 12.79 15.29
CA ASN A 37 18.77 13.14 16.29
C ASN A 37 19.85 12.05 16.50
N GLY A 38 20.10 11.21 15.49
CA GLY A 38 21.23 10.26 15.45
C GLY A 38 21.14 9.13 16.47
N THR A 39 19.94 8.80 16.95
CA THR A 39 19.74 7.70 17.88
C THR A 39 19.74 6.38 17.12
N ALA A 40 20.92 5.84 16.79
CA ALA A 40 21.04 4.54 16.12
C ALA A 40 20.27 3.43 16.87
N ASN A 41 20.16 3.56 18.19
CA ASN A 41 19.42 2.65 19.07
C ASN A 41 17.92 2.99 19.21
N SER A 42 17.42 4.06 18.59
CA SER A 42 16.00 4.36 18.60
C SER A 42 15.25 3.40 17.70
N ARG A 43 14.08 2.98 18.19
CA ARG A 43 13.11 2.24 17.39
C ARG A 43 12.66 3.01 16.14
N TRP A 44 12.85 4.32 16.06
CA TRP A 44 12.47 5.15 14.91
C TRP A 44 13.66 5.49 14.00
N SER A 45 14.83 4.92 14.24
CA SER A 45 16.00 5.09 13.37
C SER A 45 15.66 4.82 11.90
N LEU A 46 16.21 5.63 11.00
CA LEU A 46 16.14 5.44 9.55
C LEU A 46 17.28 4.55 9.02
N GLY A 47 18.27 4.24 9.87
CA GLY A 47 19.34 3.27 9.62
C GLY A 47 20.04 3.47 8.27
N VAL A 48 20.12 2.41 7.46
CA VAL A 48 20.84 2.46 6.19
C VAL A 48 20.16 3.37 5.16
N SER A 49 18.90 3.73 5.37
CA SER A 49 18.11 4.52 4.42
C SER A 49 18.65 5.94 4.23
N ILE A 50 19.34 6.48 5.25
CA ILE A 50 19.96 7.83 5.25
C ILE A 50 21.44 7.81 4.84
N GLU A 51 22.00 6.63 4.56
CA GLU A 51 23.39 6.53 4.13
C GLU A 51 23.55 7.05 2.70
N PRO A 52 24.59 7.86 2.40
CA PRO A 52 24.73 8.49 1.09
C PRO A 52 24.72 7.53 -0.10
N HIS A 53 25.23 6.30 0.08
CA HIS A 53 25.25 5.28 -0.97
C HIS A 53 23.84 4.77 -1.34
N ASN A 54 22.82 5.07 -0.54
CA ASN A 54 21.41 4.72 -0.80
C ASN A 54 20.59 5.89 -1.34
N ASP A 55 21.16 7.10 -1.49
CA ASP A 55 20.44 8.28 -1.98
C ASP A 55 19.79 8.05 -3.35
N ALA A 56 20.52 7.40 -4.27
CA ALA A 56 20.01 7.08 -5.60
C ALA A 56 18.87 6.04 -5.61
N ARG A 57 18.70 5.29 -4.51
CA ARG A 57 17.61 4.33 -4.32
C ARG A 57 16.36 4.99 -3.72
N ASN A 58 16.46 6.24 -3.24
CA ASN A 58 15.36 7.04 -2.70
C ASN A 58 14.81 8.02 -3.75
N ARG A 59 13.51 7.94 -4.05
CA ARG A 59 12.83 8.93 -4.93
C ARG A 59 12.77 10.31 -4.26
N TYR A 60 12.61 10.34 -2.94
CA TYR A 60 12.54 11.56 -2.15
C TYR A 60 13.42 11.45 -0.91
N VAL A 61 14.35 12.40 -0.76
CA VAL A 61 15.30 12.46 0.37
C VAL A 61 14.64 12.60 1.75
N ASN A 62 13.36 12.99 1.80
CA ASN A 62 12.63 13.21 3.05
C ASN A 62 11.53 12.16 3.30
N ILE A 63 11.53 11.06 2.56
CA ILE A 63 10.60 9.93 2.69
C ILE A 63 11.41 8.64 2.67
N MET A 64 11.69 8.08 3.85
CA MET A 64 12.51 6.88 4.01
C MET A 64 11.80 5.90 4.95
N PRO A 65 12.03 4.58 4.80
CA PRO A 65 11.52 3.59 5.73
C PRO A 65 12.25 3.69 7.08
N TYR A 66 11.60 3.26 8.17
CA TYR A 66 12.32 3.00 9.42
C TYR A 66 13.12 1.70 9.28
N GLU A 67 14.31 1.66 9.87
CA GLU A 67 15.22 0.52 9.77
C GLU A 67 14.57 -0.78 10.26
N ARG A 68 13.86 -0.70 11.39
CA ARG A 68 13.26 -1.87 12.07
C ARG A 68 12.25 -2.67 11.25
N ASN A 69 11.70 -2.08 10.19
CA ASN A 69 10.69 -2.72 9.35
C ASN A 69 10.83 -2.38 7.87
N ARG A 70 12.02 -1.93 7.43
CA ARG A 70 12.30 -1.82 6.00
C ARG A 70 12.28 -3.20 5.36
N VAL A 71 11.91 -3.25 4.09
CA VAL A 71 12.07 -4.49 3.33
C VAL A 71 13.55 -4.68 3.03
N HIS A 72 14.02 -5.91 3.23
CA HIS A 72 15.37 -6.34 2.89
C HIS A 72 15.27 -7.19 1.63
N LEU A 73 16.00 -6.81 0.59
CA LEU A 73 16.06 -7.57 -0.65
C LEU A 73 16.77 -8.91 -0.43
N LYS A 74 16.26 -9.99 -1.04
CA LYS A 74 16.94 -11.29 -1.02
C LYS A 74 18.11 -11.29 -2.01
N THR A 75 19.28 -10.90 -1.53
CA THR A 75 20.50 -10.78 -2.34
C THR A 75 21.48 -11.92 -2.03
N LEU A 76 22.28 -12.34 -3.02
CA LEU A 76 23.44 -13.21 -2.80
C LEU A 76 24.64 -12.41 -2.29
N SER A 77 24.79 -11.18 -2.76
CA SER A 77 25.83 -10.23 -2.32
C SER A 77 25.42 -8.79 -2.63
N GLY A 78 26.05 -7.83 -1.95
CA GLY A 78 25.88 -6.41 -2.23
C GLY A 78 24.79 -5.73 -1.39
N ASN A 79 24.20 -4.67 -1.95
CA ASN A 79 23.29 -3.78 -1.22
C ASN A 79 21.84 -4.30 -1.21
N ASP A 80 21.30 -4.59 -0.02
CA ASP A 80 19.95 -5.12 0.19
C ASP A 80 18.84 -4.06 0.32
N TYR A 81 19.20 -2.78 0.21
CA TYR A 81 18.29 -1.67 0.46
C TYR A 81 17.30 -1.46 -0.69
N ILE A 82 16.03 -1.27 -0.32
CA ILE A 82 14.97 -0.71 -1.15
C ILE A 82 14.08 0.19 -0.29
N ASN A 83 13.60 1.31 -0.82
CA ASN A 83 12.69 2.21 -0.09
C ASN A 83 11.27 1.63 -0.01
N ALA A 84 11.11 0.66 0.89
CA ALA A 84 9.85 -0.03 1.18
C ALA A 84 9.77 -0.40 2.65
N SER A 85 8.56 -0.47 3.19
CA SER A 85 8.29 -0.84 4.57
C SER A 85 7.28 -1.97 4.63
N TYR A 86 7.54 -2.99 5.45
CA TYR A 86 6.49 -3.90 5.90
C TYR A 86 5.53 -3.14 6.80
N VAL A 87 4.23 -3.26 6.53
CA VAL A 87 3.17 -2.61 7.30
C VAL A 87 2.14 -3.65 7.69
N LYS A 88 1.94 -3.84 9.00
CA LYS A 88 0.91 -4.70 9.59
C LYS A 88 -0.16 -3.82 10.23
N VAL A 89 -1.43 -4.04 9.90
CA VAL A 89 -2.55 -3.37 10.58
C VAL A 89 -3.33 -4.42 11.36
N ASP A 90 -3.42 -4.23 12.67
CA ASP A 90 -4.00 -5.19 13.60
C ASP A 90 -4.48 -4.43 14.84
N VAL A 91 -5.71 -3.93 14.78
CA VAL A 91 -6.33 -3.10 15.82
C VAL A 91 -6.97 -4.02 16.86
N PRO A 92 -6.44 -4.08 18.09
CA PRO A 92 -6.96 -5.00 19.10
C PRO A 92 -8.45 -4.78 19.39
N GLY A 93 -9.22 -5.86 19.32
CA GLY A 93 -10.67 -5.85 19.56
C GLY A 93 -11.51 -5.35 18.38
N GLN A 94 -10.89 -5.03 17.24
CA GLN A 94 -11.59 -4.59 16.02
C GLN A 94 -11.14 -5.32 14.75
N SER A 95 -9.86 -5.68 14.64
CA SER A 95 -9.38 -6.50 13.53
C SER A 95 -9.81 -7.96 13.72
N ILE A 96 -10.38 -8.54 12.67
CA ILE A 96 -10.75 -9.95 12.58
C ILE A 96 -9.52 -10.78 12.21
N GLU A 97 -8.75 -10.26 11.26
CA GLU A 97 -7.46 -10.79 10.82
C GLU A 97 -6.48 -9.61 10.69
N PRO A 98 -5.17 -9.82 10.87
CA PRO A 98 -4.21 -8.78 10.58
C PRO A 98 -4.06 -8.54 9.06
N GLY A 99 -4.08 -7.28 8.65
CA GLY A 99 -3.74 -6.88 7.28
C GLY A 99 -2.23 -6.77 7.11
N TYR A 100 -1.69 -7.38 6.05
CA TYR A 100 -0.25 -7.36 5.73
C TYR A 100 0.02 -6.67 4.39
N TYR A 101 0.91 -5.68 4.41
CA TYR A 101 1.21 -4.86 3.25
C TYR A 101 2.71 -4.61 3.11
N ILE A 102 3.14 -4.32 1.89
CA ILE A 102 4.41 -3.64 1.62
C ILE A 102 4.08 -2.26 1.05
N ALA A 103 4.38 -1.21 1.82
CA ALA A 103 4.24 0.18 1.37
C ALA A 103 5.57 0.68 0.81
N THR A 104 5.60 1.06 -0.47
CA THR A 104 6.84 1.42 -1.17
C THR A 104 6.70 2.67 -2.03
N GLN A 105 7.81 3.30 -2.39
CA GLN A 105 7.81 4.40 -3.34
C GLN A 105 7.47 3.92 -4.76
N GLY A 106 7.05 4.84 -5.63
CA GLY A 106 6.97 4.57 -7.07
C GLY A 106 8.36 4.27 -7.61
N PRO A 107 8.60 3.09 -8.23
CA PRO A 107 9.92 2.74 -8.76
C PRO A 107 10.48 3.83 -9.68
N THR A 108 11.80 4.01 -9.64
CA THR A 108 12.51 4.92 -10.56
C THR A 108 13.07 4.15 -11.74
N ARG A 109 13.59 4.85 -12.74
CA ARG A 109 14.37 4.24 -13.84
C ARG A 109 15.55 3.39 -13.34
N LYS A 110 16.10 3.71 -12.17
CA LYS A 110 17.24 3.03 -11.58
C LYS A 110 16.85 1.84 -10.68
N THR A 111 15.65 1.86 -10.08
CA THR A 111 15.26 0.89 -9.04
C THR A 111 14.15 -0.09 -9.45
N TRP A 112 13.65 -0.02 -10.68
CA TRP A 112 12.54 -0.89 -11.11
C TRP A 112 12.91 -2.38 -11.13
N GLY A 113 14.17 -2.74 -11.39
CA GLY A 113 14.65 -4.12 -11.31
C GLY A 113 14.60 -4.65 -9.87
N GLN A 114 15.07 -3.87 -8.90
CA GLN A 114 15.00 -4.18 -7.47
C GLN A 114 13.57 -4.32 -6.98
N PHE A 115 12.66 -3.49 -7.50
CA PHE A 115 11.24 -3.59 -7.19
C PHE A 115 10.67 -4.94 -7.59
N TRP A 116 10.98 -5.46 -8.78
CA TRP A 116 10.53 -6.80 -9.18
C TRP A 116 11.17 -7.93 -8.36
N GLN A 117 12.44 -7.79 -7.99
CA GLN A 117 13.11 -8.73 -7.09
C GLN A 117 12.44 -8.76 -5.71
N MET A 118 12.06 -7.60 -5.18
CA MET A 118 11.25 -7.48 -3.96
C MET A 118 9.90 -8.18 -4.12
N CYS A 119 9.14 -7.88 -5.19
CA CYS A 119 7.83 -8.49 -5.42
C CYS A 119 7.93 -10.02 -5.46
N TYR A 120 8.91 -10.57 -6.19
CA TYR A 120 9.06 -12.01 -6.32
C TYR A 120 9.46 -12.71 -5.01
N HIS A 121 10.45 -12.16 -4.30
CA HIS A 121 11.04 -12.84 -3.14
C HIS A 121 10.26 -12.61 -1.83
N ASN A 122 9.55 -11.49 -1.70
CA ASN A 122 8.80 -11.16 -0.49
C ASN A 122 7.33 -11.59 -0.54
N CYS A 123 6.87 -12.19 -1.64
CA CYS A 123 5.55 -12.80 -1.78
C CYS A 123 5.70 -14.31 -2.08
N PRO A 124 5.70 -15.21 -1.08
CA PRO A 124 6.02 -16.63 -1.29
C PRO A 124 5.01 -17.40 -2.16
N LEU A 125 3.75 -16.96 -2.25
CA LEU A 125 2.66 -17.68 -2.92
C LEU A 125 2.44 -17.24 -4.38
N GLU A 126 1.61 -18.00 -5.09
CA GLU A 126 1.41 -17.92 -6.54
C GLU A 126 0.91 -16.56 -7.05
N ASN A 127 -0.12 -15.98 -6.42
CA ASN A 127 -0.73 -14.73 -6.87
C ASN A 127 -0.22 -13.55 -6.04
N ILE A 128 0.46 -12.63 -6.72
CA ILE A 128 0.99 -11.38 -6.17
C ILE A 128 0.07 -10.25 -6.60
N VAL A 129 -0.32 -9.38 -5.67
CA VAL A 129 -1.09 -8.17 -5.99
C VAL A 129 -0.24 -6.93 -5.77
N ILE A 130 -0.20 -6.08 -6.80
CA ILE A 130 0.42 -4.75 -6.76
C ILE A 130 -0.65 -3.71 -7.02
N VAL A 131 -0.78 -2.74 -6.12
CA VAL A 131 -1.71 -1.61 -6.23
C VAL A 131 -0.95 -0.31 -6.40
N MET A 132 -1.02 0.24 -7.61
CA MET A 132 -0.44 1.52 -8.00
C MET A 132 -1.51 2.61 -8.04
N VAL A 133 -1.48 3.52 -7.06
CA VAL A 133 -2.46 4.63 -6.91
C VAL A 133 -1.82 5.98 -7.23
N THR A 134 -1.18 6.09 -8.39
CA THR A 134 -0.64 7.36 -8.92
C THR A 134 -0.55 7.28 -10.44
N PRO A 135 -0.86 8.35 -11.20
CA PRO A 135 -0.40 8.45 -12.60
C PRO A 135 1.14 8.47 -12.68
N LEU A 136 1.68 8.18 -13.87
CA LEU A 136 3.14 8.18 -14.11
C LEU A 136 3.75 9.58 -14.01
N VAL A 137 3.02 10.60 -14.47
CA VAL A 137 3.44 12.01 -14.51
C VAL A 137 2.31 12.90 -14.04
N GLU A 138 2.62 13.89 -13.20
CA GLU A 138 1.68 14.94 -12.79
C GLU A 138 2.40 16.27 -12.77
N TYR A 139 1.76 17.33 -13.28
CA TYR A 139 2.34 18.67 -13.34
C TYR A 139 3.78 18.66 -13.92
N ASN A 140 3.97 17.88 -15.00
CA ASN A 140 5.26 17.64 -15.67
C ASN A 140 6.37 17.02 -14.79
N ARG A 141 6.04 16.40 -13.67
CA ARG A 141 6.99 15.68 -12.82
C ARG A 141 6.71 14.18 -12.86
N GLU A 142 7.74 13.39 -13.11
CA GLU A 142 7.65 11.93 -13.01
C GLU A 142 7.37 11.52 -11.55
N LYS A 143 6.32 10.74 -11.36
CA LYS A 143 5.87 10.20 -10.07
C LYS A 143 6.20 8.73 -9.93
N CYS A 144 6.19 8.01 -11.05
CA CYS A 144 6.56 6.62 -11.11
C CYS A 144 7.10 6.30 -12.50
N TYR A 145 8.16 5.51 -12.57
CA TYR A 145 8.62 4.93 -13.83
C TYR A 145 7.64 3.83 -14.26
N GLN A 146 7.43 3.67 -15.57
CA GLN A 146 6.61 2.58 -16.10
C GLN A 146 7.41 1.25 -16.06
N TYR A 147 7.35 0.59 -14.90
CA TYR A 147 8.12 -0.64 -14.62
C TYR A 147 7.45 -1.94 -15.08
N TRP A 148 6.22 -1.89 -15.57
CA TRP A 148 5.43 -3.04 -16.02
C TRP A 148 5.06 -2.91 -17.51
N PRO A 149 4.74 -4.02 -18.19
CA PRO A 149 4.26 -3.98 -19.56
C PRO A 149 2.77 -3.60 -19.61
N ARG A 150 2.35 -2.92 -20.68
CA ARG A 150 0.99 -2.41 -20.94
C ARG A 150 0.31 -3.06 -22.14
N GLY A 151 0.94 -4.06 -22.76
CA GLY A 151 0.32 -4.87 -23.83
C GLY A 151 0.29 -4.23 -25.21
N GLY A 152 1.14 -3.24 -25.47
CA GLY A 152 1.32 -2.66 -26.82
C GLY A 152 2.15 -3.57 -27.74
N PRO A 153 2.12 -3.36 -29.07
CA PRO A 153 2.91 -4.13 -30.04
C PRO A 153 4.43 -4.06 -29.78
N ASP A 154 4.89 -2.98 -29.15
CA ASP A 154 6.29 -2.76 -28.77
C ASP A 154 6.60 -3.21 -27.33
N ASP A 155 5.62 -3.69 -26.56
CA ASP A 155 5.84 -4.16 -25.18
C ASP A 155 6.36 -5.59 -25.19
N THR A 156 7.69 -5.71 -25.34
CA THR A 156 8.40 -6.98 -25.27
C THR A 156 8.54 -7.47 -23.82
N VAL A 157 8.95 -8.73 -23.67
CA VAL A 157 9.37 -9.29 -22.37
C VAL A 157 10.41 -8.37 -21.74
N ARG A 158 10.15 -7.95 -20.50
CA ARG A 158 11.10 -7.15 -19.71
C ARG A 158 11.93 -8.09 -18.85
N LEU A 159 13.22 -7.79 -18.71
CA LEU A 159 14.14 -8.58 -17.90
C LEU A 159 14.65 -7.72 -16.75
N ALA A 160 14.32 -8.07 -15.50
CA ALA A 160 14.95 -7.49 -14.32
C ALA A 160 16.25 -8.26 -14.05
N PRO A 161 17.43 -7.66 -14.28
CA PRO A 161 18.68 -8.42 -14.29
C PRO A 161 19.07 -8.92 -12.89
N GLN A 162 19.86 -10.00 -12.86
CA GLN A 162 20.46 -10.55 -11.66
C GLN A 162 21.47 -9.58 -11.06
N TRP A 163 22.28 -8.95 -11.91
CA TRP A 163 23.27 -7.95 -11.51
C TRP A 163 22.70 -6.55 -11.73
N GLN A 164 22.56 -5.78 -10.66
CA GLN A 164 21.99 -4.45 -10.70
C GLN A 164 22.91 -3.45 -10.00
N SER A 165 23.03 -2.25 -10.57
CA SER A 165 23.88 -1.17 -10.03
C SER A 165 23.23 0.22 -10.22
N PRO A 166 22.16 0.53 -9.47
CA PRO A 166 21.42 1.80 -9.59
C PRO A 166 22.29 3.06 -9.53
N ASP A 167 23.36 3.02 -8.73
CA ASP A 167 24.32 4.11 -8.59
C ASP A 167 25.75 3.77 -9.05
N GLY A 168 25.85 2.83 -10.00
CA GLY A 168 27.12 2.45 -10.60
C GLY A 168 27.91 1.42 -9.78
N PRO A 169 29.22 1.27 -10.03
CA PRO A 169 30.01 0.13 -9.54
C PRO A 169 30.02 -0.06 -8.02
N ASN A 170 29.85 1.03 -7.25
CA ASN A 170 29.85 1.00 -5.79
C ASN A 170 28.48 0.60 -5.19
N ASP A 171 27.43 0.51 -6.01
CA ASP A 171 26.07 0.10 -5.61
C ASP A 171 25.67 -1.23 -6.27
N MET A 172 26.61 -2.17 -6.36
CA MET A 172 26.37 -3.48 -6.98
C MET A 172 25.53 -4.38 -6.06
N THR A 173 24.50 -4.99 -6.63
CA THR A 173 23.68 -6.01 -5.99
C THR A 173 23.58 -7.23 -6.90
N GLN A 174 23.81 -8.41 -6.34
CA GLN A 174 23.59 -9.69 -7.01
C GLN A 174 22.34 -10.36 -6.45
N PHE A 175 21.36 -10.64 -7.31
CA PHE A 175 20.18 -11.42 -6.99
C PHE A 175 20.36 -12.91 -7.29
N PRO A 176 19.45 -13.78 -6.82
CA PRO A 176 19.50 -15.21 -7.15
C PRO A 176 19.32 -15.50 -8.64
N SER A 177 18.49 -14.73 -9.35
CA SER A 177 18.26 -14.90 -10.79
C SER A 177 17.81 -13.61 -11.46
N ASP A 178 17.92 -13.56 -12.78
CA ASP A 178 17.12 -12.64 -13.58
C ASP A 178 15.63 -12.99 -13.43
N LEU A 179 14.76 -11.98 -13.50
CA LEU A 179 13.32 -12.19 -13.59
C LEU A 179 12.80 -11.75 -14.95
N LYS A 180 12.05 -12.63 -15.63
CA LYS A 180 11.26 -12.31 -16.82
C LYS A 180 9.89 -11.80 -16.38
N ILE A 181 9.49 -10.64 -16.92
CA ILE A 181 8.21 -9.99 -16.70
C ILE A 181 7.48 -9.97 -18.03
N GLU A 182 6.47 -10.82 -18.15
CA GLU A 182 5.77 -11.08 -19.40
C GLU A 182 4.31 -10.63 -19.28
N PHE A 183 3.86 -9.83 -20.24
CA PHE A 183 2.47 -9.42 -20.35
C PHE A 183 1.59 -10.63 -20.70
N LEU A 184 0.45 -10.77 -20.01
CA LEU A 184 -0.57 -11.76 -20.35
C LEU A 184 -1.84 -11.07 -20.90
N SER A 185 -2.42 -10.16 -20.12
CA SER A 185 -3.64 -9.45 -20.47
C SER A 185 -3.73 -8.11 -19.76
N VAL A 186 -4.60 -7.23 -20.26
CA VAL A 186 -5.03 -6.02 -19.56
C VAL A 186 -6.54 -5.89 -19.63
N HIS A 187 -7.15 -5.59 -18.48
CA HIS A 187 -8.58 -5.39 -18.32
C HIS A 187 -8.83 -3.99 -17.76
N LYS A 188 -9.74 -3.23 -18.38
CA LYS A 188 -10.24 -1.98 -17.80
C LYS A 188 -11.51 -2.25 -17.01
N VAL A 189 -11.62 -1.67 -15.82
CA VAL A 189 -12.80 -1.77 -14.97
C VAL A 189 -13.47 -0.40 -14.92
N GLU A 190 -14.65 -0.29 -15.54
CA GLU A 190 -15.54 0.89 -15.53
C GLU A 190 -14.83 2.25 -15.71
N ASP A 191 -13.78 2.28 -16.54
CA ASP A 191 -12.88 3.44 -16.74
C ASP A 191 -12.18 3.97 -15.47
N TYR A 192 -12.31 3.30 -14.32
CA TYR A 192 -11.70 3.67 -13.05
C TYR A 192 -10.22 3.31 -12.96
N TYR A 193 -9.89 2.07 -13.27
CA TYR A 193 -8.55 1.51 -13.23
C TYR A 193 -8.37 0.41 -14.27
N SER A 194 -7.11 0.05 -14.52
CA SER A 194 -6.76 -1.14 -15.29
C SER A 194 -6.09 -2.19 -14.42
N VAL A 195 -6.33 -3.46 -14.71
CA VAL A 195 -5.63 -4.62 -14.15
C VAL A 195 -4.80 -5.25 -15.26
N THR A 196 -3.50 -5.33 -15.07
CA THR A 196 -2.59 -6.03 -15.99
C THR A 196 -2.16 -7.34 -15.34
N ASP A 197 -2.46 -8.46 -15.98
CA ASP A 197 -1.95 -9.76 -15.55
C ASP A 197 -0.58 -10.00 -16.18
N ILE A 198 0.36 -10.39 -15.33
CA ILE A 198 1.77 -10.51 -15.68
C ILE A 198 2.26 -11.88 -15.21
N ARG A 199 2.96 -12.60 -16.10
CA ARG A 199 3.72 -13.79 -15.72
C ARG A 199 5.12 -13.35 -15.26
N LEU A 200 5.46 -13.71 -14.03
CA LEU A 200 6.74 -13.43 -13.41
C LEU A 200 7.52 -14.73 -13.24
N THR A 201 8.59 -14.88 -14.00
CA THR A 201 9.36 -16.13 -14.10
C THR A 201 10.83 -15.90 -13.75
N PRO A 202 11.39 -16.58 -12.73
CA PRO A 202 12.84 -16.59 -12.57
C PRO A 202 13.48 -17.34 -13.74
N VAL A 203 14.57 -16.81 -14.28
CA VAL A 203 15.30 -17.46 -15.39
C VAL A 203 15.95 -18.75 -14.93
N ASP A 204 16.46 -18.76 -13.71
CA ASP A 204 16.92 -19.97 -13.03
C ASP A 204 15.72 -20.62 -12.30
N PRO A 205 15.23 -21.77 -12.77
CA PRO A 205 14.07 -22.43 -12.17
C PRO A 205 14.36 -22.96 -10.76
N SER A 206 15.62 -23.08 -10.34
CA SER A 206 15.96 -23.49 -8.97
C SER A 206 15.63 -22.42 -7.92
N VAL A 207 15.47 -21.16 -8.34
CA VAL A 207 15.16 -20.04 -7.45
C VAL A 207 13.70 -20.05 -6.97
N GLY A 208 12.80 -20.62 -7.75
CA GLY A 208 11.42 -20.80 -7.34
C GLY A 208 10.43 -20.94 -8.51
N PRO A 209 9.13 -21.04 -8.19
CA PRO A 209 8.09 -21.24 -9.19
C PRO A 209 7.82 -19.96 -10.00
N VAL A 210 7.15 -20.13 -11.14
CA VAL A 210 6.49 -19.04 -11.86
C VAL A 210 5.33 -18.51 -11.02
N LYS A 211 5.11 -17.20 -11.05
CA LYS A 211 4.05 -16.51 -10.32
C LYS A 211 3.21 -15.65 -11.24
N THR A 212 1.97 -15.43 -10.85
CA THR A 212 1.06 -14.49 -11.51
C THR A 212 1.03 -13.20 -10.70
N VAL A 213 1.20 -12.06 -11.38
CA VAL A 213 1.10 -10.74 -10.77
C VAL A 213 -0.12 -10.04 -11.34
N HIS A 214 -1.05 -9.65 -10.47
CA HIS A 214 -2.17 -8.79 -10.79
C HIS A 214 -1.78 -7.35 -10.46
N HIS A 215 -1.43 -6.58 -11.50
CA HIS A 215 -1.01 -5.19 -11.36
C HIS A 215 -2.19 -4.25 -11.58
N PHE A 216 -2.66 -3.64 -10.49
CA PHE A 216 -3.72 -2.65 -10.51
C PHE A 216 -3.14 -1.25 -10.68
N TYR A 217 -3.62 -0.52 -11.68
CA TYR A 217 -3.21 0.84 -11.99
C TYR A 217 -4.40 1.80 -11.94
N PHE A 218 -4.45 2.62 -10.88
CA PHE A 218 -5.45 3.65 -10.63
C PHE A 218 -4.80 5.02 -10.78
N ASP A 219 -5.01 5.67 -11.92
CA ASP A 219 -4.36 6.92 -12.33
C ASP A 219 -5.24 8.17 -12.17
N LEU A 220 -6.51 7.98 -11.81
CA LEU A 220 -7.46 9.07 -11.53
C LEU A 220 -7.17 9.81 -10.21
N TRP A 221 -6.31 9.25 -9.34
CA TRP A 221 -5.96 9.87 -8.06
C TRP A 221 -4.77 10.83 -8.18
N LYS A 222 -5.05 12.11 -8.46
CA LYS A 222 -4.04 13.18 -8.49
C LYS A 222 -3.36 13.39 -7.12
N ASP A 223 -2.08 13.75 -7.13
CA ASP A 223 -1.24 13.87 -5.93
C ASP A 223 -1.67 14.96 -4.95
N MET A 224 -1.37 14.70 -3.67
CA MET A 224 -1.79 15.49 -2.50
C MET A 224 -3.30 15.64 -2.29
N ASN A 225 -4.12 15.11 -3.19
CA ASN A 225 -5.57 15.14 -3.10
C ASN A 225 -6.14 13.84 -2.51
N LYS A 226 -7.45 13.84 -2.29
CA LYS A 226 -8.29 12.66 -2.05
C LYS A 226 -8.87 12.16 -3.39
N PRO A 227 -9.33 10.90 -3.49
CA PRO A 227 -10.18 10.50 -4.60
C PRO A 227 -11.40 11.42 -4.68
N GLU A 228 -11.81 11.77 -5.91
CA GLU A 228 -13.00 12.59 -6.14
C GLU A 228 -14.26 11.82 -5.75
N GLU A 229 -14.25 10.51 -6.01
CA GLU A 229 -15.34 9.58 -5.74
C GLU A 229 -14.90 8.44 -4.82
N VAL A 230 -15.87 7.90 -4.08
CA VAL A 230 -15.65 6.81 -3.11
C VAL A 230 -15.76 5.43 -3.74
N VAL A 231 -16.66 5.26 -4.71
CA VAL A 231 -16.95 3.95 -5.32
C VAL A 231 -15.73 3.35 -6.03
N PRO A 232 -15.00 4.08 -6.89
CA PRO A 232 -13.86 3.52 -7.62
C PRO A 232 -12.76 2.93 -6.73
N ILE A 233 -12.44 3.63 -5.62
CA ILE A 233 -11.40 3.16 -4.70
C ILE A 233 -11.88 1.97 -3.86
N MET A 234 -13.18 1.91 -3.54
CA MET A 234 -13.76 0.76 -2.84
C MET A 234 -13.77 -0.49 -3.72
N GLU A 235 -14.14 -0.36 -4.99
CA GLU A 235 -14.05 -1.47 -5.96
C GLU A 235 -12.61 -1.92 -6.15
N LEU A 236 -11.66 -0.98 -6.22
CA LEU A 236 -10.24 -1.30 -6.26
C LEU A 236 -9.81 -2.11 -5.02
N CYS A 237 -10.19 -1.69 -3.81
CA CYS A 237 -9.92 -2.45 -2.58
C CYS A 237 -10.51 -3.87 -2.68
N ALA A 238 -11.81 -3.99 -2.98
CA ALA A 238 -12.49 -5.29 -3.05
C ALA A 238 -11.87 -6.22 -4.09
N HIS A 239 -11.59 -5.71 -5.29
CA HIS A 239 -11.03 -6.48 -6.38
C HIS A 239 -9.59 -6.91 -6.07
N SER A 240 -8.73 -5.98 -5.67
CA SER A 240 -7.33 -6.27 -5.36
C SER A 240 -7.16 -7.24 -4.18
N HIS A 241 -7.97 -7.10 -3.12
CA HIS A 241 -7.94 -8.00 -1.98
C HIS A 241 -8.39 -9.42 -2.37
N SER A 242 -9.36 -9.57 -3.28
CA SER A 242 -9.87 -10.88 -3.71
C SER A 242 -8.88 -11.72 -4.52
N LEU A 243 -7.94 -11.08 -5.24
CA LEU A 243 -6.96 -11.77 -6.09
C LEU A 243 -5.65 -12.11 -5.37
N ASN A 244 -5.40 -11.51 -4.19
CA ASN A 244 -4.16 -11.74 -3.46
C ASN A 244 -4.15 -13.12 -2.79
N SER A 245 -3.08 -13.91 -2.97
CA SER A 245 -2.94 -15.17 -2.23
C SER A 245 -2.85 -14.90 -0.73
N ARG A 246 -3.72 -15.52 0.07
CA ARG A 246 -3.69 -15.41 1.54
C ARG A 246 -2.33 -15.86 2.09
N GLY A 247 -1.57 -14.92 2.65
CA GLY A 247 -0.19 -15.13 3.12
C GLY A 247 0.85 -14.27 2.38
N ASN A 248 0.52 -13.75 1.19
CA ASN A 248 1.28 -12.68 0.55
C ASN A 248 0.86 -11.32 1.11
N PRO A 249 1.79 -10.37 1.32
CA PRO A 249 1.41 -8.98 1.54
C PRO A 249 0.89 -8.35 0.25
N ILE A 250 -0.08 -7.44 0.35
CA ILE A 250 -0.46 -6.59 -0.79
C ILE A 250 0.60 -5.50 -0.94
N ILE A 251 1.20 -5.38 -2.12
CA ILE A 251 2.20 -4.36 -2.40
C ILE A 251 1.48 -3.09 -2.85
N VAL A 252 1.62 -2.00 -2.12
CA VAL A 252 0.91 -0.74 -2.41
C VAL A 252 1.92 0.39 -2.59
N HIS A 253 1.80 1.14 -3.67
CA HIS A 253 2.64 2.31 -3.90
C HIS A 253 1.90 3.45 -4.59
N CYS A 254 2.46 4.65 -4.44
CA CYS A 254 2.09 5.83 -5.21
C CYS A 254 3.38 6.45 -5.77
N SER A 255 3.61 7.74 -5.54
CA SER A 255 4.91 8.37 -5.80
C SER A 255 5.88 8.18 -4.61
N ALA A 256 5.55 8.74 -3.44
CA ALA A 256 6.38 8.62 -2.23
C ALA A 256 6.09 7.36 -1.40
N GLY A 257 4.96 6.71 -1.65
CA GLY A 257 4.53 5.54 -0.87
C GLY A 257 3.95 5.87 0.49
N VAL A 258 3.36 7.06 0.68
CA VAL A 258 2.86 7.51 2.01
C VAL A 258 1.43 8.03 2.00
N GLY A 259 1.11 9.10 1.27
CA GLY A 259 -0.21 9.73 1.31
C GLY A 259 -1.32 8.82 0.75
N ARG A 260 -1.36 8.69 -0.58
CA ARG A 260 -2.33 7.84 -1.31
C ARG A 260 -2.23 6.37 -0.89
N THR A 261 -1.00 5.87 -0.75
CA THR A 261 -0.71 4.52 -0.25
C THR A 261 -1.31 4.26 1.12
N GLY A 262 -1.11 5.17 2.08
CA GLY A 262 -1.67 5.02 3.43
C GLY A 262 -3.19 5.16 3.46
N THR A 263 -3.77 6.01 2.62
CA THR A 263 -5.22 6.12 2.50
C THR A 263 -5.82 4.84 1.89
N PHE A 264 -5.20 4.27 0.86
CA PHE A 264 -5.62 2.97 0.31
C PHE A 264 -5.54 1.86 1.37
N ILE A 265 -4.39 1.71 2.04
CA ILE A 265 -4.21 0.66 3.06
C ILE A 265 -5.22 0.83 4.21
N ALA A 266 -5.48 2.06 4.65
CA ALA A 266 -6.46 2.32 5.69
C ALA A 266 -7.86 1.88 5.27
N LEU A 267 -8.25 2.15 4.01
CA LEU A 267 -9.56 1.75 3.48
C LEU A 267 -9.65 0.25 3.25
N ASP A 268 -8.62 -0.37 2.68
CA ASP A 268 -8.59 -1.81 2.42
C ASP A 268 -8.73 -2.61 3.71
N HIS A 269 -7.93 -2.26 4.73
CA HIS A 269 -8.03 -2.91 6.03
C HIS A 269 -9.38 -2.67 6.69
N LEU A 270 -9.88 -1.42 6.64
CA LEU A 270 -11.20 -1.09 7.19
C LEU A 270 -12.28 -1.99 6.55
N MET A 271 -12.27 -2.11 5.23
CA MET A 271 -13.26 -2.87 4.46
C MET A 271 -13.22 -4.38 4.70
N HIS A 272 -12.04 -4.98 4.72
CA HIS A 272 -11.92 -6.45 4.67
C HIS A 272 -11.65 -7.10 6.03
N ASP A 273 -10.97 -6.37 6.92
CA ASP A 273 -10.35 -6.97 8.09
C ASP A 273 -10.91 -6.45 9.41
N THR A 274 -11.95 -5.60 9.42
CA THR A 274 -12.53 -5.05 10.65
C THR A 274 -13.97 -5.49 10.91
N LEU A 275 -14.30 -5.68 12.19
CA LEU A 275 -15.62 -6.13 12.65
C LEU A 275 -16.75 -5.22 12.17
N ASP A 276 -16.55 -3.90 12.26
CA ASP A 276 -17.59 -2.91 11.95
C ASP A 276 -17.97 -2.87 10.45
N PHE A 277 -17.13 -3.39 9.54
CA PHE A 277 -17.31 -3.26 8.08
C PHE A 277 -17.25 -4.57 7.28
N LYS A 278 -16.84 -5.69 7.86
CA LYS A 278 -16.67 -6.98 7.17
C LYS A 278 -17.87 -7.42 6.33
N GLU A 279 -19.07 -7.22 6.86
CA GLU A 279 -20.32 -7.66 6.21
C GLU A 279 -20.90 -6.56 5.30
N VAL A 280 -20.24 -5.42 5.12
CA VAL A 280 -20.70 -4.33 4.24
C VAL A 280 -20.12 -4.49 2.82
N THR A 281 -18.94 -5.10 2.69
CA THR A 281 -18.19 -5.21 1.43
C THR A 281 -18.76 -6.21 0.43
N GLN A 282 -19.60 -7.15 0.85
CA GLN A 282 -20.29 -8.09 -0.04
C GLN A 282 -21.50 -7.47 -0.78
N HIS A 283 -21.54 -6.13 -0.92
CA HIS A 283 -22.67 -5.34 -1.43
C HIS A 283 -23.97 -5.49 -0.61
N LEU A 284 -23.88 -6.12 0.57
CA LEU A 284 -25.03 -6.59 1.33
C LEU A 284 -24.78 -6.41 2.82
N ARG A 285 -25.20 -5.29 3.40
CA ARG A 285 -25.04 -5.08 4.84
C ARG A 285 -25.85 -6.12 5.63
N ARG A 286 -25.18 -6.96 6.42
CA ARG A 286 -25.80 -7.64 7.57
C ARG A 286 -25.84 -6.67 8.75
N LEU A 287 -26.85 -6.78 9.62
CA LEU A 287 -26.91 -6.01 10.86
C LEU A 287 -25.78 -6.48 11.78
N VAL A 288 -24.63 -5.81 11.69
CA VAL A 288 -23.56 -5.91 12.68
C VAL A 288 -23.70 -4.69 13.58
N GLU A 289 -24.07 -4.92 14.84
CA GLU A 289 -24.01 -3.85 15.83
C GLU A 289 -22.54 -3.55 16.13
N PRO A 290 -22.12 -2.27 16.11
CA PRO A 290 -20.78 -1.89 16.50
C PRO A 290 -20.47 -2.43 17.90
N SER A 291 -19.25 -2.91 18.11
CA SER A 291 -18.86 -3.44 19.42
C SER A 291 -19.02 -2.37 20.51
N GLU A 292 -20.02 -2.52 21.39
CA GLU A 292 -20.29 -1.59 22.49
C GLU A 292 -19.08 -1.44 23.44
N LYS A 293 -18.19 -2.43 23.47
CA LYS A 293 -16.99 -2.45 24.30
C LYS A 293 -15.83 -1.64 23.70
N TYR A 294 -15.85 -1.35 22.40
CA TYR A 294 -14.76 -0.64 21.74
C TYR A 294 -14.97 0.88 21.76
N THR A 295 -14.25 1.55 22.65
CA THR A 295 -14.43 3.00 22.92
C THR A 295 -13.43 3.89 22.18
N ARG A 296 -12.52 3.31 21.39
CA ARG A 296 -11.54 4.07 20.60
C ARG A 296 -12.06 4.32 19.18
N ASP A 297 -11.50 5.31 18.52
CA ASP A 297 -11.81 5.59 17.12
C ASP A 297 -10.97 4.68 16.22
N LEU A 298 -11.63 3.77 15.50
CA LEU A 298 -10.97 2.75 14.69
C LEU A 298 -10.09 3.36 13.60
N ILE A 299 -10.59 4.37 12.88
CA ILE A 299 -9.85 5.02 11.78
C ILE A 299 -8.62 5.74 12.34
N GLU A 300 -8.78 6.43 13.47
CA GLU A 300 -7.66 7.05 14.19
C GLU A 300 -6.59 6.01 14.59
N GLN A 301 -7.01 4.86 15.15
CA GLN A 301 -6.08 3.79 15.54
C GLN A 301 -5.35 3.19 14.33
N ILE A 302 -6.04 2.94 13.22
CA ILE A 302 -5.43 2.46 11.97
C ILE A 302 -4.35 3.43 11.52
N VAL A 303 -4.65 4.73 11.41
CA VAL A 303 -3.68 5.73 10.92
C VAL A 303 -2.50 5.89 11.88
N LEU A 304 -2.72 5.81 13.20
CA LEU A 304 -1.64 5.79 14.20
C LEU A 304 -0.71 4.59 14.01
N GLN A 305 -1.25 3.39 13.78
CA GLN A 305 -0.46 2.19 13.50
C GLN A 305 0.32 2.32 12.19
N LEU A 306 -0.30 2.83 11.12
CA LEU A 306 0.36 3.05 9.83
C LEU A 306 1.56 4.00 9.98
N ARG A 307 1.36 5.17 10.61
CA ARG A 307 2.44 6.15 10.82
C ARG A 307 3.53 5.68 11.79
N SER A 308 3.25 4.65 12.59
CA SER A 308 4.28 3.98 13.39
C SER A 308 5.15 3.03 12.58
N GLN A 309 4.78 2.70 11.34
CA GLN A 309 5.52 1.72 10.53
C GLN A 309 6.10 2.36 9.27
N ARG A 310 5.46 3.39 8.72
CA ARG A 310 6.02 4.21 7.66
C ARG A 310 5.59 5.64 7.88
N MET A 311 6.53 6.57 7.80
CA MET A 311 6.26 7.99 8.04
C MET A 311 5.21 8.55 7.07
N LYS A 312 4.46 9.56 7.51
CA LYS A 312 3.53 10.39 6.75
C LYS A 312 2.39 9.65 6.06
N MET A 313 2.10 8.41 6.46
CA MET A 313 0.95 7.64 5.95
C MET A 313 -0.35 8.41 6.17
N VAL A 314 -1.20 8.52 5.14
CA VAL A 314 -2.36 9.44 5.11
C VAL A 314 -1.88 10.88 5.34
N GLN A 315 -1.35 11.51 4.30
CA GLN A 315 -0.48 12.68 4.44
C GLN A 315 -1.24 13.99 4.66
N THR A 316 -2.43 14.14 4.07
CA THR A 316 -3.21 15.39 4.14
C THR A 316 -4.47 15.25 4.99
N LYS A 317 -4.99 16.40 5.44
CA LYS A 317 -6.26 16.48 6.16
C LYS A 317 -7.41 15.92 5.32
N ASP A 318 -7.41 16.23 4.02
CA ASP A 318 -8.46 15.79 3.09
C ASP A 318 -8.41 14.27 2.88
N GLN A 319 -7.21 13.68 2.83
CA GLN A 319 -7.03 12.22 2.81
C GLN A 319 -7.57 11.57 4.08
N PHE A 320 -7.32 12.17 5.25
CA PHE A 320 -7.83 11.66 6.52
C PHE A 320 -9.36 11.75 6.59
N LEU A 321 -9.95 12.91 6.27
CA LEU A 321 -11.40 13.09 6.20
C LEU A 321 -12.04 12.16 5.16
N PHE A 322 -11.37 11.92 4.04
CA PHE A 322 -11.85 11.00 3.02
C PHE A 322 -12.03 9.57 3.54
N VAL A 323 -11.14 9.07 4.41
CA VAL A 323 -11.33 7.74 5.02
C VAL A 323 -12.62 7.69 5.84
N TYR A 324 -12.93 8.73 6.61
CA TYR A 324 -14.21 8.82 7.33
C TYR A 324 -15.40 8.94 6.39
N HIS A 325 -15.27 9.68 5.29
CA HIS A 325 -16.36 9.82 4.31
C HIS A 325 -16.65 8.51 3.59
N ALA A 326 -15.62 7.76 3.22
CA ALA A 326 -15.77 6.43 2.66
C ALA A 326 -16.40 5.46 3.67
N ALA A 327 -16.00 5.52 4.94
CA ALA A 327 -16.61 4.73 6.01
C ALA A 327 -18.09 5.09 6.25
N LYS A 328 -18.45 6.38 6.22
CA LYS A 328 -19.85 6.85 6.26
C LYS A 328 -20.65 6.29 5.08
N TYR A 329 -20.09 6.36 3.87
CA TYR A 329 -20.71 5.85 2.65
C TYR A 329 -20.95 4.34 2.73
N LEU A 330 -19.92 3.56 3.08
CA LEU A 330 -20.02 2.12 3.35
C LEU A 330 -21.17 1.80 4.31
N ASN A 331 -21.21 2.48 5.46
CA ASN A 331 -22.27 2.25 6.44
C ASN A 331 -23.67 2.66 5.93
N SER A 332 -23.77 3.57 4.97
CA SER A 332 -25.06 4.00 4.39
C SER A 332 -25.63 3.03 3.35
N LEU A 333 -24.86 2.02 2.92
CA LEU A 333 -25.32 1.06 1.92
C LEU A 333 -26.54 0.25 2.44
N PRO A 334 -27.51 -0.09 1.56
CA PRO A 334 -28.74 -0.75 1.95
C PRO A 334 -28.53 -2.13 2.62
N VAL A 335 -29.40 -2.47 3.58
CA VAL A 335 -29.49 -3.80 4.21
C VAL A 335 -30.36 -4.71 3.34
N LYS A 336 -29.90 -5.93 3.02
CA LYS A 336 -30.80 -6.95 2.44
C LYS A 336 -31.66 -7.53 3.57
N GLN A 337 -32.98 -7.43 3.45
CA GLN A 337 -33.88 -8.27 4.23
C GLN A 337 -33.62 -9.73 3.82
N GLN A 338 -33.21 -10.58 4.76
CA GLN A 338 -33.23 -12.02 4.53
C GLN A 338 -34.67 -12.40 4.21
N LYS A 339 -34.94 -12.83 2.98
CA LYS A 339 -36.18 -13.55 2.67
C LYS A 339 -36.07 -14.88 3.41
N THR A 340 -36.71 -14.97 4.57
CA THR A 340 -37.06 -16.26 5.17
C THR A 340 -37.88 -17.02 4.14
N THR A 341 -37.29 -18.08 3.58
CA THR A 341 -38.00 -19.06 2.76
C THR A 341 -37.96 -20.38 3.49
#